data_AF-A0A7V0R0R9-F1
#
_entry.id   AF-A0A7V0R0R9-F1
#
_cell.length_a   1.000
_cell.length_b   1.000
_cell.length_c   1.000
_cell.angle_alpha   90.00
_cell.angle_beta   90.00
_cell.angle_gamma   90.00
#
_symmetry.space_group_name_H-M   'P 1'
#
loop_
_entity.id
_entity.type
_entity.pdbx_description
1 polymer ?
#
loop_
_entity_poly.entity_id
_entity_poly.type
_entity_poly.pdbx_seq_one_letter_code
_entity_poly.pdbx_strand_id
1 'polypeptide(L)' 'MHVEEFTDIIEAISREKQIKGWSRRKKEAIIAGDYEELVKLPFDKLRVTVFTHRVTKKATGLE' A
#
# COMPACT_ATOMS: atom_id res chain seq x y z
N MET A 1 16.92 13.33 -2.87
CA MET A 1 16.47 12.81 -4.18
C MET A 1 16.73 11.32 -4.16
N HIS A 2 15.75 10.48 -4.54
CA HIS A 2 15.86 9.02 -4.52
C HIS A 2 15.41 8.47 -5.86
N VAL A 3 16.16 7.51 -6.41
CA VAL A 3 15.92 6.92 -7.73
C VAL A 3 16.10 5.41 -7.60
N GLU A 4 15.17 4.65 -8.16
CA GLU A 4 15.24 3.19 -8.26
C GLU A 4 15.05 2.81 -9.74
N GLU A 5 15.91 1.95 -10.26
CA GLU A 5 15.84 1.43 -11.63
C GLU A 5 15.45 -0.05 -11.60
N PHE A 6 14.58 -0.46 -12.52
CA PHE A 6 14.08 -1.82 -12.62
C PHE A 6 14.25 -2.32 -14.05
N THR A 7 14.65 -3.57 -14.21
CA THR A 7 14.77 -4.22 -15.53
C THR A 7 13.43 -4.73 -16.05
N ASP A 8 12.48 -5.00 -15.15
CA ASP A 8 11.15 -5.49 -15.48
C ASP A 8 10.08 -4.41 -15.26
N ILE A 9 9.19 -4.26 -16.24
CA ILE A 9 8.14 -3.23 -16.22
C ILE A 9 7.08 -3.50 -15.15
N ILE A 10 6.78 -4.77 -14.85
CA ILE A 10 5.80 -5.15 -13.83
C ILE A 10 6.35 -4.82 -12.44
N GLU A 11 7.64 -5.02 -12.20
CA GLU A 11 8.30 -4.61 -10.96
C GLU A 11 8.24 -3.10 -10.75
N ALA A 12 8.59 -2.32 -11.78
CA ALA A 12 8.53 -0.85 -11.73
C ALA A 12 7.11 -0.36 -11.39
N ILE A 13 6.10 -0.89 -12.09
CA ILE A 13 4.69 -0.54 -11.88
C ILE A 13 4.22 -0.94 -10.48
N SER A 14 4.63 -2.13 -10.00
CA SER A 14 4.29 -2.62 -8.67
C SER A 14 4.87 -1.71 -7.59
N ARG A 15 6.14 -1.32 -7.73
CA ARG A 15 6.83 -0.41 -6.81
C ARG A 15 6.20 0.98 -6.79
N GLU A 16 5.87 1.54 -7.96
CA GLU A 16 5.17 2.82 -8.06
C GLU A 16 3.81 2.77 -7.34
N LYS A 17 3.00 1.74 -7.64
CA LYS A 17 1.71 1.52 -6.99
C LYS A 17 1.86 1.35 -5.48
N GLN A 18 2.91 0.67 -5.03
CA GLN A 18 3.20 0.49 -3.62
C GLN A 18 3.42 1.84 -2.95
N ILE A 19 4.32 2.68 -3.48
CA ILE A 19 4.69 3.98 -2.89
C ILE A 19 3.56 5.02 -3.03
N LYS A 20 2.66 4.84 -3.99
CA LYS A 20 1.48 5.69 -4.16
C LYS A 20 0.59 5.63 -2.93
N GLY A 21 0.30 6.79 -2.34
CA GLY A 21 -0.49 6.88 -1.10
C GLY A 21 0.29 6.57 0.17
N TRP A 22 1.62 6.39 0.12
CA TRP A 22 2.43 6.35 1.32
C TRP A 22 2.48 7.71 2.01
N SER A 23 2.57 7.65 3.33
CA SER A 23 2.74 8.85 4.16
C SER A 23 4.09 9.48 3.86
N ARG A 24 4.19 10.79 4.10
CA ARG A 24 5.45 11.52 3.94
C ARG A 24 6.59 10.84 4.70
N ARG A 25 6.33 10.39 5.93
CA ARG A 25 7.31 9.69 6.78
C ARG A 25 7.82 8.40 6.15
N LYS A 26 6.96 7.60 5.51
CA LYS A 26 7.39 6.38 4.81
C LYS A 26 8.30 6.69 3.62
N LYS A 27 8.01 7.76 2.88
CA LYS A 27 8.85 8.20 1.76
C LYS A 27 10.21 8.69 2.27
N GLU A 28 10.23 9.42 3.38
CA GLU A 28 11.48 9.85 4.04
C GLU A 28 12.31 8.66 4.51
N ALA A 29 11.68 7.62 5.09
CA ALA A 29 12.38 6.38 5.50
C ALA A 29 13.04 5.66 4.31
N ILE A 30 12.36 5.55 3.16
CA ILE A 30 13.00 5.03 1.92
C ILE A 30 14.21 5.88 1.53
N ILE A 31 14.05 7.21 1.50
CA ILE A 31 15.12 8.13 1.07
C ILE A 31 16.34 8.01 2.01
N ALA A 32 16.12 7.71 3.30
CA ALA A 32 17.16 7.48 4.28
C ALA A 32 17.75 6.05 4.26
N GLY A 33 17.14 5.12 3.52
CA GLY A 33 17.52 3.70 3.55
C GLY A 33 17.12 2.96 4.85
N ASP A 34 16.26 3.55 5.68
CA ASP A 34 15.84 2.98 6.96
C ASP A 34 14.60 2.09 6.77
N TYR A 35 14.86 0.86 6.34
CA TYR A 35 13.81 -0.14 6.14
C TYR A 35 13.19 -0.64 7.44
N GLU A 36 13.89 -0.54 8.58
CA GLU A 36 13.36 -0.93 9.88
C GLU A 36 12.25 0.03 10.33
N GLU A 37 12.48 1.33 10.18
CA GLU A 37 11.47 2.37 10.47
C GLU A 37 10.32 2.30 9.46
N LEU A 38 10.62 2.03 8.18
CA LEU A 38 9.60 1.92 7.14
C LEU A 38 8.49 0.91 7.48
N VAL A 39 8.85 -0.23 8.06
CA VAL A 39 7.91 -1.29 8.47
C VAL A 39 7.05 -0.86 9.66
N LYS A 40 7.60 -0.05 10.58
CA LYS A 40 6.90 0.44 11.77
C LYS A 40 5.90 1.55 11.46
N LEU A 41 6.10 2.27 10.34
CA LEU A 41 5.26 3.41 9.97
C LEU A 41 3.89 2.98 9.40
N PRO A 42 2.81 3.73 9.69
CA PRO A 42 1.50 3.49 9.10
C PRO A 42 1.42 4.00 7.64
N PHE A 43 0.53 3.40 6.85
CA PHE A 43 0.16 3.95 5.53
C PHE A 43 -0.63 5.24 5.69
N ASP A 44 -0.53 6.14 4.71
CA ASP A 44 -1.41 7.31 4.68
C ASP A 44 -2.81 6.89 4.26
N LYS A 45 -3.84 7.45 4.90
CA LYS A 45 -5.24 7.15 4.56
C LYS A 45 -5.70 7.97 3.36
N LEU A 46 -4.91 8.02 2.28
CA LEU A 46 -5.41 8.59 1.03
C LEU A 46 -6.54 7.69 0.53
N ARG A 47 -7.74 8.21 0.74
CA ARG A 47 -9.04 7.55 0.67
C ARG A 47 -9.37 7.15 -0.77
N VAL A 48 -8.87 6.02 -1.25
CA VAL A 48 -9.58 5.29 -2.29
C VAL A 48 -10.75 4.63 -1.58
N THR A 49 -11.92 5.28 -1.63
CA THR A 49 -13.18 4.72 -1.15
C THR A 49 -13.54 3.52 -2.04
N VAL A 50 -12.89 2.37 -1.82
CA VAL A 50 -13.39 1.11 -2.35
C VAL A 50 -14.65 0.82 -1.57
N PHE A 51 -15.79 0.99 -2.27
CA PHE A 51 -17.10 0.49 -1.86
C PHE A 51 -16.92 -0.90 -1.27
N THR A 52 -17.06 -1.03 0.05
CA THR A 52 -17.16 -2.34 0.68
C THR A 52 -18.43 -2.98 0.13
N HIS A 53 -18.32 -3.89 -0.84
CA HIS A 53 -19.38 -4.84 -1.08
C HIS A 53 -19.41 -5.78 0.13
N ARG A 54 -20.13 -5.35 1.18
CA ARG A 54 -20.53 -6.23 2.28
C ARG A 54 -21.58 -7.17 1.69
N VAL A 55 -21.13 -8.31 1.15
CA VAL A 55 -22.04 -9.42 0.87
C VAL A 55 -22.42 -10.03 2.23
N THR A 56 -23.54 -9.59 2.81
CA THR A 56 -24.16 -10.32 3.91
C THR A 56 -24.75 -11.61 3.32
N LYS A 57 -24.19 -12.78 3.63
CA LYS A 57 -24.92 -14.03 3.42
C LYS A 57 -26.13 -14.03 4.35
N LYS A 58 -27.33 -13.80 3.80
CA LYS A 58 -28.58 -14.26 4.39
C LYS A 58 -28.86 -15.69 3.93
N ALA A 59 -29.55 -16.41 4.80
CA ALA A 59 -30.15 -17.74 4.62
C ALA A 59 -29.11 -18.89 4.70
N THR A 60 -29.34 -19.95 5.47
CA THR A 60 -30.60 -20.61 5.85
C THR A 60 -30.41 -21.31 7.20
N GLY A 61 -31.45 -21.24 8.05
CA GLY A 61 -31.62 -22.23 9.10
C GLY A 61 -31.96 -23.57 8.45
N LEU A 62 -31.37 -24.63 9.00
CA LEU A 62 -31.86 -25.99 8.91
C LEU A 62 -31.70 -26.55 10.32
N GLU A 63 -32.85 -26.83 10.92
CA GLU A 63 -32.99 -27.73 12.06
C GLU A 63 -32.42 -29.12 11.73
#